data_AF-A0A7C6BIQ3-F1
#
_entry.id   AF-A0A7C6BIQ3-F1
#
_cell.length_a   1.000
_cell.length_b   1.000
_cell.length_c   1.000
_cell.angle_alpha   90.00
_cell.angle_beta   90.00
_cell.angle_gamma   90.00
#
_symmetry.space_group_name_H-M   'P 1'
#
loop_
_entity.id
_entity.type
_entity.pdbx_description
1 polymer ?
#
loop_
_entity_poly.entity_id
_entity_poly.type
_entity_poly.pdbx_seq_one_letter_code
_entity_poly.pdbx_strand_id
1 'polypeptide(L)'
;MTSASQHAQPSQTGEQTQGLRLRQVAQALDAAVLTGEDHLDIVVQSACCSDLMSDVLAFVHEKAIVLTGLANAHVIRTAEMLDLKCIVFVRGKRPPQDVIDLARELGVVLMSVNKTMFVSAGLLYQAGLRGSPMKWASREGTGQAQ
;
A
#
# COMPACT_ATOMS: atom_id res chain seq x y z
N MET A 1 19.04 36.49 38.63
CA MET A 1 19.48 35.07 38.68
C MET A 1 18.28 34.20 38.99
N THR A 2 17.57 33.75 37.96
CA THR A 2 16.60 32.63 37.99
C THR A 2 16.18 32.39 36.55
N SER A 3 16.92 31.54 35.84
CA SER A 3 16.52 30.16 35.51
C SER A 3 15.53 30.12 34.35
N ALA A 4 16.11 30.09 33.13
CA ALA A 4 15.42 29.77 31.89
C ALA A 4 14.98 28.29 31.92
N SER A 5 13.66 28.07 31.97
CA SER A 5 13.09 26.74 31.77
C SER A 5 13.11 26.40 30.29
N GLN A 6 14.07 25.57 29.90
CA GLN A 6 14.12 24.91 28.60
C GLN A 6 12.92 23.95 28.48
N HIS A 7 11.96 24.28 27.63
CA HIS A 7 11.04 23.29 27.08
C HIS A 7 11.82 22.44 26.07
N ALA A 8 12.26 21.27 26.50
CA ALA A 8 12.75 20.25 25.60
C ALA A 8 11.57 19.77 24.74
N GLN A 9 11.63 20.03 23.44
CA GLN A 9 10.73 19.41 22.47
C GLN A 9 10.93 17.90 22.51
N PRO A 10 9.85 17.07 22.51
CA PRO A 10 10.00 15.65 22.36
C PRO A 10 10.58 15.36 20.97
N SER A 11 11.77 14.76 21.00
CA SER A 11 12.53 14.29 19.84
C SER A 11 11.63 13.38 19.00
N GLN A 12 11.33 13.82 17.78
CA GLN A 12 10.65 13.00 16.78
C GLN A 12 11.51 11.76 16.51
N THR A 13 11.08 10.63 17.05
CA THR A 13 11.74 9.34 16.82
C THR A 13 11.36 8.91 15.40
N GLY A 14 12.34 8.89 14.50
CA GLY A 14 12.13 8.42 13.13
C GLY A 14 11.68 6.97 13.14
N GLU A 15 10.42 6.72 12.76
CA GLU A 15 9.96 5.39 12.37
C GLU A 15 10.69 4.99 11.10
N GLN A 16 11.73 4.17 11.23
CA GLN A 16 12.30 3.47 10.09
C GLN A 16 11.31 2.38 9.66
N THR A 17 10.44 2.68 8.70
CA THR A 17 9.50 1.69 8.14
C THR A 17 10.28 0.61 7.40
N GLN A 18 10.44 -0.53 8.06
CA GLN A 18 11.01 -1.74 7.49
C GLN A 18 10.04 -2.26 6.41
N GLY A 19 10.46 -2.24 5.14
CA GLY A 19 9.64 -2.70 4.02
C GLY A 19 9.53 -4.24 3.95
N LEU A 20 8.54 -4.73 3.21
CA LEU A 20 8.30 -6.15 2.95
C LEU A 20 8.58 -6.48 1.48
N ARG A 21 9.20 -7.63 1.21
CA ARG A 21 9.31 -8.13 -0.17
C ARG A 21 7.96 -8.67 -0.65
N LEU A 22 7.67 -8.56 -1.94
CA LEU A 22 6.43 -9.11 -2.51
C LEU A 22 6.27 -10.62 -2.28
N ARG A 23 7.37 -11.40 -2.23
CA ARG A 23 7.29 -12.82 -1.82
C ARG A 23 6.75 -13.01 -0.40
N GLN A 24 7.09 -12.09 0.52
CA GLN A 24 6.61 -12.14 1.91
C GLN A 24 5.15 -11.70 1.98
N VAL A 25 4.74 -10.76 1.14
CA VAL A 25 3.31 -10.38 0.96
C VAL A 25 2.50 -11.59 0.50
N ALA A 26 2.95 -12.30 -0.54
CA ALA A 26 2.28 -13.50 -1.04
C ALA A 26 2.19 -14.59 0.03
N GLN A 27 3.27 -14.83 0.79
CA GLN A 27 3.29 -15.79 1.89
C GLN A 27 2.34 -15.41 3.04
N ALA A 28 2.37 -14.15 3.49
CA ALA A 28 1.53 -13.66 4.58
C ALA A 28 0.03 -13.76 4.24
N LEU A 29 -0.30 -13.60 2.96
CA LEU A 29 -1.67 -13.67 2.47
C LEU A 29 -2.10 -15.07 2.02
N ASP A 30 -1.19 -16.03 1.87
CA ASP A 30 -1.45 -17.28 1.15
C ASP A 30 -2.06 -16.97 -0.24
N ALA A 31 -1.40 -16.07 -0.98
CA ALA A 31 -1.89 -15.53 -2.24
C ALA A 31 -1.30 -16.28 -3.44
N ALA A 32 -2.12 -16.46 -4.48
CA ALA A 32 -1.67 -16.93 -5.79
C ALA A 32 -1.09 -15.76 -6.60
N VAL A 33 0.16 -15.87 -7.01
CA VAL A 33 0.77 -14.94 -7.97
C VAL A 33 0.24 -15.27 -9.37
N LEU A 34 -0.28 -14.27 -10.06
CA LEU A 34 -0.90 -14.41 -11.39
C LEU A 34 0.01 -13.92 -12.52
N THR A 35 0.96 -13.02 -12.19
CA THR A 35 2.01 -12.52 -13.09
C THR A 35 3.09 -11.80 -12.27
N GLY A 36 4.29 -11.67 -12.84
CA GLY A 36 5.41 -10.95 -12.24
C GLY A 36 6.18 -11.76 -11.20
N GLU A 37 6.27 -13.07 -11.39
CA GLU A 37 6.99 -14.02 -10.53
C GLU A 37 8.49 -13.67 -10.38
N ASP A 38 9.07 -13.07 -11.42
CA ASP A 38 10.43 -12.55 -11.50
C ASP A 38 10.63 -11.25 -10.68
N HIS A 39 9.54 -10.58 -10.30
CA HIS A 39 9.55 -9.31 -9.57
C HIS A 39 9.29 -9.46 -8.07
N LEU A 40 9.21 -10.70 -7.54
CA LEU A 40 8.81 -10.95 -6.15
C LEU A 40 9.83 -10.49 -5.09
N ASP A 41 11.03 -10.10 -5.50
CA ASP A 41 12.06 -9.56 -4.61
C ASP A 41 11.99 -8.04 -4.41
N ILE A 42 11.08 -7.35 -5.11
CA ILE A 42 10.77 -5.93 -4.89
C ILE A 42 10.29 -5.70 -3.45
N VAL A 43 10.82 -4.65 -2.83
CA VAL A 43 10.43 -4.20 -1.48
C VAL A 43 9.37 -3.12 -1.57
N VAL A 44 8.27 -3.32 -0.84
CA VAL A 44 7.17 -2.38 -0.67
C VAL A 44 7.13 -1.86 0.77
N GLN A 45 6.71 -0.61 0.95
CA GLN A 45 6.76 0.09 2.23
C GLN A 45 5.39 0.35 2.82
N SER A 46 4.36 0.44 1.98
CA SER A 46 3.00 0.69 2.44
C SER A 46 1.95 -0.09 1.66
N ALA A 47 0.73 -0.11 2.20
CA ALA A 47 -0.43 -0.67 1.55
C ALA A 47 -1.59 0.32 1.57
N CYS A 48 -2.39 0.30 0.52
CA CYS A 48 -3.67 0.98 0.43
C CYS A 48 -4.77 -0.03 0.10
N CYS A 49 -5.96 0.17 0.66
CA CYS A 49 -7.12 -0.66 0.40
C CYS A 49 -8.22 0.25 -0.16
N SER A 50 -8.58 0.07 -1.43
CA SER A 50 -9.71 0.80 -2.01
C SER A 50 -10.26 0.10 -3.25
N ASP A 51 -11.57 0.26 -3.44
CA ASP A 51 -12.26 -0.05 -4.70
C ASP A 51 -12.47 1.21 -5.55
N LEU A 52 -12.20 2.40 -5.02
CA LEU A 52 -12.29 3.66 -5.76
C LEU A 52 -10.90 4.03 -6.28
N MET A 53 -10.72 3.95 -7.60
CA MET A 53 -9.43 4.32 -8.21
C MET A 53 -9.09 5.81 -8.01
N SER A 54 -10.10 6.67 -7.79
CA SER A 54 -9.89 8.06 -7.38
C SER A 54 -9.19 8.17 -6.03
N ASP A 55 -9.52 7.30 -5.08
CA ASP A 55 -8.86 7.28 -3.77
C ASP A 55 -7.42 6.76 -3.91
N VAL A 56 -7.23 5.76 -4.77
CA VAL A 56 -5.90 5.25 -5.09
C VAL A 56 -5.02 6.36 -5.66
N LEU A 57 -5.53 7.13 -6.63
CA LEU A 57 -4.82 8.27 -7.21
C LEU A 57 -4.55 9.40 -6.21
N ALA A 58 -5.46 9.65 -5.27
CA ALA A 58 -5.34 10.76 -4.32
C ALA A 58 -4.41 10.43 -3.13
N PHE A 59 -4.34 9.17 -2.70
CA PHE A 59 -3.77 8.80 -1.39
C PHE A 59 -2.61 7.79 -1.46
N VAL A 60 -2.30 7.25 -2.64
CA VAL A 60 -1.22 6.26 -2.79
C VAL A 60 0.06 6.94 -3.28
N HIS A 61 1.16 6.53 -2.68
CA HIS A 61 2.51 7.00 -3.00
C HIS A 61 3.36 5.84 -3.53
N GLU A 62 4.56 6.18 -3.99
CA GLU A 62 5.54 5.22 -4.50
C GLU A 62 5.75 4.04 -3.52
N LYS A 63 6.03 2.86 -4.09
CA LYS A 63 6.34 1.62 -3.34
C LYS A 63 5.21 1.11 -2.45
N ALA A 64 3.97 1.43 -2.79
CA ALA A 64 2.79 0.85 -2.16
C ALA A 64 2.26 -0.38 -2.91
N ILE A 65 1.53 -1.23 -2.20
CA ILE A 65 0.63 -2.22 -2.79
C ILE A 65 -0.83 -1.77 -2.66
N VAL A 66 -1.68 -2.15 -3.60
CA VAL A 66 -3.12 -1.88 -3.53
C VAL A 66 -3.90 -3.17 -3.38
N LEU A 67 -4.74 -3.24 -2.35
CA LEU A 67 -5.74 -4.27 -2.16
C LEU A 67 -7.06 -3.75 -2.74
N THR A 68 -7.63 -4.49 -3.68
CA THR A 68 -8.89 -4.12 -4.30
C THR A 68 -9.73 -5.34 -4.61
N GLY A 69 -11.04 -5.16 -4.62
CA GLY A 69 -11.99 -6.07 -5.22
C GLY A 69 -12.40 -5.68 -6.64
N LEU A 70 -11.90 -4.60 -7.23
CA LEU A 70 -12.09 -4.36 -8.67
C LEU A 70 -11.09 -5.18 -9.46
N ALA A 71 -11.55 -5.96 -10.43
CA ALA A 71 -10.71 -6.86 -11.23
C ALA A 71 -10.91 -6.58 -12.72
N ASN A 72 -10.52 -5.38 -13.15
CA ASN A 72 -10.64 -4.90 -14.53
C ASN A 72 -9.40 -4.10 -14.94
N ALA A 73 -9.31 -3.75 -16.23
CA ALA A 73 -8.15 -3.07 -16.79
C ALA A 73 -7.87 -1.68 -16.20
N HIS A 74 -8.87 -1.00 -15.61
CA HIS A 74 -8.67 0.33 -15.03
C HIS A 74 -7.71 0.29 -13.85
N VAL A 75 -7.76 -0.79 -13.06
CA VAL A 75 -6.86 -0.99 -11.92
C VAL A 75 -5.41 -1.06 -12.38
N ILE A 76 -5.14 -1.74 -13.50
CA ILE A 76 -3.79 -1.89 -14.05
C ILE A 76 -3.26 -0.57 -14.61
N ARG A 77 -4.12 0.19 -15.31
CA ARG A 77 -3.79 1.53 -15.80
C ARG A 77 -3.47 2.49 -14.64
N THR A 78 -4.26 2.45 -13.55
CA THR A 78 -3.98 3.23 -12.35
C THR A 78 -2.68 2.81 -11.68
N ALA A 79 -2.39 1.50 -11.66
CA ALA A 79 -1.12 0.99 -11.14
C ALA A 79 0.08 1.53 -11.92
N GLU A 80 0.00 1.55 -13.25
CA GLU A 80 1.04 2.09 -14.12
C GLU A 80 1.23 3.60 -13.93
N MET A 81 0.15 4.39 -13.93
CA MET A 81 0.22 5.84 -13.71
C MET A 81 0.88 6.24 -12.38
N LEU A 82 0.80 5.40 -11.36
CA LEU A 82 1.34 5.62 -10.01
C LEU A 82 2.63 4.84 -9.73
N ASP A 83 3.18 4.15 -10.74
CA ASP A 83 4.34 3.24 -10.60
C ASP A 83 4.18 2.21 -9.45
N LEU A 84 2.97 1.68 -9.28
CA LEU A 84 2.68 0.65 -8.27
C LEU A 84 3.30 -0.68 -8.68
N LYS A 85 3.87 -1.35 -7.69
CA LYS A 85 4.61 -2.61 -7.94
C LYS A 85 3.72 -3.84 -7.86
N CYS A 86 2.59 -3.76 -7.16
CA CYS A 86 1.71 -4.92 -6.97
C CYS A 86 0.25 -4.52 -6.71
N ILE A 87 -0.66 -5.28 -7.34
CA ILE A 87 -2.09 -5.27 -7.07
C ILE A 87 -2.51 -6.63 -6.49
N VAL A 88 -3.27 -6.60 -5.40
CA VAL A 88 -3.81 -7.78 -4.74
C VAL A 88 -5.33 -7.79 -4.87
N PHE A 89 -5.85 -8.74 -5.63
CA PHE A 89 -7.28 -8.98 -5.77
C PHE A 89 -7.80 -9.83 -4.60
N VAL A 90 -8.72 -9.26 -3.82
CA VAL A 90 -9.28 -9.92 -2.64
C VAL A 90 -10.55 -10.72 -2.98
N ARG A 91 -11.05 -11.51 -2.02
CA ARG A 91 -12.29 -12.29 -2.11
C ARG A 91 -12.25 -13.40 -3.18
N GLY A 92 -11.07 -13.94 -3.46
CA GLY A 92 -10.86 -14.99 -4.45
C GLY A 92 -11.09 -14.51 -5.90
N LYS A 93 -11.11 -13.20 -6.12
CA LYS A 93 -11.29 -12.65 -7.47
C LYS A 93 -10.08 -12.95 -8.32
N ARG A 94 -10.33 -13.51 -9.50
CA ARG A 94 -9.34 -13.69 -10.55
C ARG A 94 -9.72 -12.79 -11.73
N PRO A 95 -8.88 -11.81 -12.10
CA PRO A 95 -9.15 -11.00 -13.29
C PRO A 95 -9.13 -11.87 -14.56
N PRO A 96 -9.80 -11.45 -15.65
CA PRO A 96 -9.71 -12.15 -16.92
C PRO A 96 -8.30 -12.05 -17.53
N GLN A 97 -8.01 -12.93 -18.49
CA GLN A 97 -6.65 -13.13 -19.00
C GLN A 97 -6.06 -11.87 -19.67
N ASP A 98 -6.88 -11.09 -20.36
CA ASP A 98 -6.49 -9.81 -20.97
C ASP A 98 -5.96 -8.79 -19.96
N VAL A 99 -6.55 -8.75 -18.76
CA VAL A 99 -6.09 -7.91 -17.65
C VAL A 99 -4.77 -8.41 -17.08
N ILE A 100 -4.59 -9.74 -17.00
CA ILE A 100 -3.32 -10.35 -16.55
C ILE A 100 -2.20 -10.06 -17.55
N ASP A 101 -2.49 -10.17 -18.84
CA ASP A 101 -1.53 -9.94 -19.92
C ASP A 101 -1.13 -8.46 -19.98
N LEU A 102 -2.09 -7.53 -19.82
CA LEU A 102 -1.80 -6.11 -19.71
C LEU A 102 -0.88 -5.80 -18.51
N ALA A 103 -1.13 -6.41 -17.36
CA ALA A 103 -0.27 -6.21 -16.19
C ALA A 103 1.13 -6.78 -16.41
N ARG A 104 1.27 -7.90 -17.12
CA ARG A 104 2.56 -8.46 -17.51
C ARG A 104 3.34 -7.52 -18.43
N GLU A 105 2.68 -6.96 -19.44
CA GLU A 105 3.28 -5.98 -20.36
C GLU A 105 3.80 -4.75 -19.61
N LEU A 106 3.06 -4.29 -18.61
CA LEU A 106 3.40 -3.11 -17.80
C LEU A 106 4.27 -3.42 -16.58
N GLY A 107 4.70 -4.68 -16.39
CA GLY A 107 5.57 -5.07 -15.26
C GLY A 107 4.91 -4.98 -13.87
N VAL A 108 3.58 -5.05 -13.80
CA VAL A 108 2.81 -4.97 -12.54
C VAL A 108 2.56 -6.38 -12.01
N VAL A 109 3.00 -6.67 -10.77
CA VAL A 109 2.72 -7.95 -10.12
C VAL A 109 1.24 -8.03 -9.76
N LEU A 110 0.60 -9.15 -10.11
CA LEU A 110 -0.79 -9.42 -9.71
C LEU A 110 -0.85 -10.60 -8.77
N MET A 111 -1.62 -10.47 -7.69
CA MET A 111 -1.92 -11.54 -6.76
C MET A 111 -3.42 -11.70 -6.59
N SER A 112 -3.88 -12.92 -6.32
CA SER A 112 -5.25 -13.22 -5.89
C SER A 112 -5.23 -13.90 -4.53
N VAL A 113 -6.09 -13.44 -3.63
CA VAL A 113 -6.21 -14.00 -2.28
C VAL A 113 -7.66 -14.34 -1.96
N ASN A 114 -7.88 -15.54 -1.43
CA ASN A 114 -9.19 -15.98 -0.95
C ASN A 114 -9.46 -15.52 0.50
N LYS A 115 -9.38 -14.21 0.73
CA LYS A 115 -9.65 -13.55 2.02
C LYS A 115 -10.37 -12.23 1.77
N THR A 116 -11.11 -11.72 2.75
CA THR A 116 -11.74 -10.39 2.64
C THR A 116 -10.68 -9.29 2.65
N MET A 117 -11.04 -8.08 2.22
CA MET A 117 -10.14 -6.92 2.23
C MET A 117 -9.62 -6.63 3.64
N PHE A 118 -10.53 -6.61 4.63
CA PHE A 118 -10.19 -6.34 6.02
C PHE A 118 -9.22 -7.38 6.60
N VAL A 119 -9.48 -8.68 6.37
CA VAL A 119 -8.58 -9.75 6.84
C VAL A 119 -7.21 -9.64 6.18
N SER A 120 -7.17 -9.41 4.87
CA SER A 120 -5.92 -9.27 4.11
C SER A 120 -5.11 -8.07 4.61
N ALA A 121 -5.76 -6.93 4.84
CA ALA A 121 -5.14 -5.74 5.41
C ALA A 121 -4.58 -6.01 6.81
N GLY A 122 -5.33 -6.69 7.67
CA GLY A 122 -4.88 -7.07 9.02
C GLY A 122 -3.65 -7.97 9.01
N LEU A 123 -3.62 -8.97 8.12
CA LEU A 123 -2.46 -9.86 7.97
C LEU A 123 -1.22 -9.11 7.50
N LEU A 124 -1.35 -8.19 6.53
CA LEU A 124 -0.22 -7.39 6.07
C LEU A 124 0.26 -6.40 7.14
N TYR A 125 -0.66 -5.81 7.90
CA TYR A 125 -0.30 -4.95 9.02
C TYR A 125 0.50 -5.71 10.08
N GLN A 126 0.07 -6.93 10.43
CA GLN A 126 0.80 -7.83 11.33
C GLN A 126 2.17 -8.23 10.78
N ALA A 127 2.29 -8.41 9.47
CA ALA A 127 3.55 -8.73 8.80
C ALA A 127 4.55 -7.54 8.76
N GLY A 128 4.12 -6.33 9.12
CA GLY A 128 4.98 -5.15 9.23
C GLY A 128 4.69 -4.03 8.22
N LEU A 129 3.78 -4.24 7.27
CA LEU A 129 3.35 -3.16 6.37
C LEU A 129 2.54 -2.11 7.13
N ARG A 130 2.60 -0.87 6.67
CA ARG A 130 1.82 0.25 7.21
C ARG A 130 0.94 0.87 6.14
N GLY A 131 -0.08 1.60 6.55
CA GLY A 131 -0.92 2.35 5.62
C GLY A 131 -0.16 3.51 4.99
N SER A 132 -0.55 3.92 3.78
CA SER A 132 -0.04 5.17 3.19
C SER A 132 -0.41 6.36 4.10
N PRO A 133 0.54 7.26 4.41
CA PRO A 133 0.29 8.37 5.32
C PRO A 133 -0.73 9.34 4.72
N MET A 134 -1.78 9.68 5.48
CA MET A 134 -2.77 10.67 5.07
C MET A 134 -2.50 11.99 5.80
N LYS A 135 -2.29 13.07 5.05
CA LYS A 135 -2.22 14.43 5.61
C LYS A 135 -3.62 15.01 5.70
N TRP A 136 -4.15 15.08 6.91
CA TRP A 136 -5.44 15.74 7.18
C TRP A 136 -5.22 17.22 7.52
N ALA A 137 -5.53 18.11 6.58
CA ALA A 137 -5.17 19.53 6.66
C ALA A 137 -5.81 20.31 7.84
N SER A 138 -6.94 19.85 8.42
CA SER A 138 -7.71 20.63 9.41
C SER A 138 -7.60 20.15 10.87
N ARG A 139 -6.62 19.29 11.19
CA ARG A 139 -6.31 18.88 12.60
C ARG A 139 -4.94 19.33 13.09
N GLU A 140 -4.13 19.96 12.24
CA GLU A 140 -2.99 20.75 12.68
C GLU A 140 -3.53 22.08 13.19
N GLY A 141 -4.01 22.07 14.44
CA GLY A 141 -4.46 23.28 15.13
C GLY A 141 -3.32 24.29 15.17
N THR A 142 -3.61 25.49 14.69
CA THR A 142 -2.87 26.73 14.90
C THR A 142 -2.59 26.92 16.40
N GLY A 143 -1.46 26.38 16.87
CA GLY A 143 -0.82 26.76 18.12
C GLY A 143 -0.01 28.03 17.92
N GLN A 144 -0.67 29.15 17.63
CA GLN A 144 -0.14 30.48 17.92
C GLN A 144 -1.25 31.24 18.64
N ALA A 145 -1.28 31.07 19.96
CA ALA A 145 -1.89 32.05 20.84
C ALA A 145 -1.02 33.32 20.77
N GLN A 146 -1.64 34.40 20.28
CA GLN A 146 -1.15 35.77 20.48
C GLN A 146 -1.30 36.18 21.93
#